data_AF-A0A523P9E3-F1
#
_entry.id   AF-A0A523P9E3-F1
#
_cell.length_a   1.000
_cell.length_b   1.000
_cell.length_c   1.000
_cell.angle_alpha   90.00
_cell.angle_beta   90.00
_cell.angle_gamma   90.00
#
_symmetry.space_group_name_H-M   'P 1'
#
loop_
_entity.id
_entity.type
_entity.pdbx_description
1 polymer ?
#
loop_
_entity_poly.entity_id
_entity_poly.type
_entity_poly.pdbx_seq_one_letter_code
_entity_poly.pdbx_strand_id
1 'polypeptide(L)' 'MCRGGEGASTEHYTLCRCGASKNKPFCDGSHWRIKFQDNDNSSAPAPPTAGLMQATIYRIWS' A
#
# COMPACT_ATOMS: atom_id res chain seq x y z
N MET A 1 -0.32 -2.02 -6.00
CA MET A 1 0.55 -3.18 -6.34
C MET A 1 0.58 -4.28 -5.27
N CYS A 2 0.40 -5.57 -5.64
CA CYS A 2 0.71 -6.73 -4.79
C CYS A 2 2.22 -6.73 -4.47
N ARG A 3 2.64 -5.92 -3.48
CA ARG A 3 3.93 -6.09 -2.83
C ARG A 3 3.88 -7.51 -2.27
N GLY A 4 4.57 -8.44 -2.93
CA GLY A 4 4.91 -9.73 -2.35
C GLY A 4 5.84 -9.46 -1.19
N GLY A 5 5.28 -8.93 -0.10
CA GLY A 5 5.96 -8.72 1.15
C GLY A 5 5.91 -10.02 1.91
N GLU A 6 7.06 -10.40 2.45
CA GLU A 6 7.20 -11.39 3.50
C GLU A 6 6.06 -11.20 4.52
N GLY A 7 5.04 -12.07 4.51
CA GLY A 7 3.81 -11.87 5.28
C GLY A 7 2.50 -12.32 4.63
N ALA A 8 2.53 -13.13 3.56
CA ALA A 8 1.32 -13.82 3.08
C ALA A 8 0.86 -14.88 4.09
N SER A 9 0.19 -14.45 5.16
CA SER A 9 -0.51 -15.36 6.06
C SER A 9 -1.78 -15.88 5.37
N THR A 10 -2.23 -17.08 5.73
CA THR A 10 -3.49 -17.67 5.22
C THR A 10 -4.73 -16.83 5.53
N GLU A 11 -4.63 -15.90 6.48
CA GLU A 11 -5.67 -14.95 6.87
C GLU A 11 -5.70 -13.70 5.95
N HIS A 12 -4.66 -13.47 5.15
CA HIS A 12 -4.53 -12.25 4.36
C HIS A 12 -4.92 -12.49 2.90
N TYR A 13 -6.14 -12.09 2.57
CA TYR A 13 -6.65 -12.11 1.21
C TYR A 13 -6.43 -10.76 0.52
N THR A 14 -5.99 -10.80 -0.74
CA THR A 14 -5.87 -9.59 -1.56
C THR A 14 -7.07 -9.47 -2.49
N LEU A 15 -7.66 -8.28 -2.55
CA LEU A 15 -8.79 -7.99 -3.44
C LEU A 15 -8.29 -7.60 -4.84
N CYS A 16 -9.00 -8.08 -5.86
CA CYS A 16 -8.74 -7.75 -7.24
C CYS A 16 -9.30 -6.36 -7.57
N ARG A 17 -8.40 -5.43 -7.91
CA ARG A 17 -8.75 -4.10 -8.44
C ARG A 17 -8.59 -3.99 -9.97
N CYS A 18 -7.94 -4.97 -10.61
CA CYS A 18 -7.60 -4.93 -12.04
C CYS A 18 -8.71 -5.41 -13.00
N GLY A 19 -9.80 -6.00 -12.48
CA GLY A 19 -10.90 -6.56 -13.29
C GLY A 19 -10.62 -7.90 -14.00
N ALA A 20 -9.35 -8.23 -14.27
CA ALA A 20 -8.96 -9.43 -15.02
C ALA A 20 -8.92 -10.74 -14.21
N SER A 21 -9.16 -10.69 -12.89
CA SER A 21 -9.14 -11.91 -12.07
C SER A 21 -10.24 -12.88 -12.46
N LYS A 22 -9.92 -14.17 -12.53
CA LYS A 22 -10.90 -15.24 -12.70
C LYS A 22 -11.54 -15.66 -11.37
N ASN A 23 -10.93 -15.31 -10.24
CA ASN A 23 -11.38 -15.63 -8.89
C ASN A 23 -11.90 -14.38 -8.16
N LYS A 24 -12.72 -13.57 -8.83
CA LYS A 24 -13.30 -12.35 -8.22
C LYS A 24 -14.11 -12.70 -6.96
N PRO A 25 -14.04 -11.89 -5.89
CA PRO A 25 -13.39 -10.57 -5.79
C PRO A 25 -11.89 -10.61 -5.46
N PHE A 26 -11.26 -11.79 -5.39
CA PHE A 26 -9.87 -11.97 -4.98
C PHE A 26 -8.87 -11.81 -6.14
N CYS A 27 -7.66 -11.42 -5.80
CA CYS A 27 -6.55 -11.34 -6.75
C CYS A 27 -6.00 -12.75 -7.06
N ASP A 28 -5.90 -13.09 -8.33
CA ASP A 28 -5.34 -14.35 -8.86
C ASP A 28 -4.00 -14.12 -9.60
N GLY A 29 -3.43 -12.91 -9.50
CA GLY A 29 -2.21 -12.53 -10.22
C GLY A 29 -2.41 -12.19 -11.71
N SER A 30 -3.64 -12.24 -12.25
CA SER A 30 -3.89 -11.90 -13.67
C SER A 30 -3.54 -10.46 -14.03
N HIS A 31 -3.47 -9.56 -13.05
CA HIS A 31 -3.02 -8.18 -13.22
C HIS A 31 -1.59 -8.06 -13.78
N TRP A 32 -0.71 -9.03 -13.54
CA TRP A 32 0.64 -9.06 -14.12
C TRP A 32 0.63 -9.34 -15.62
N ARG A 33 -0.29 -10.18 -16.09
CA ARG A 33 -0.39 -10.56 -17.51
C ARG A 33 -0.91 -9.39 -18.35
N ILE A 34 -1.88 -8.66 -17.81
CA ILE A 34 -2.46 -7.49 -18.49
C ILE A 34 -1.69 -6.18 -18.22
N LYS A 35 -0.58 -6.25 -17.48
CA LYS A 35 0.24 -5.08 -17.10
C LYS A 35 -0.60 -3.92 -16.54
N PHE A 36 -1.59 -4.27 -15.70
CA PHE A 36 -2.44 -3.29 -15.05
C PHE A 36 -1.60 -2.42 -14.11
N GLN A 37 -1.67 -1.10 -14.28
CA GLN A 37 -1.07 -0.10 -13.42
C GLN A 37 -2.22 0.64 -12.73
N ASP A 38 -2.27 0.55 -11.41
CA ASP A 38 -3.05 1.50 -10.64
C ASP A 38 -2.36 2.86 -10.69
N ASN A 39 -3.08 3.89 -11.15
CA ASN A 39 -2.61 5.28 -11.13
C ASN A 39 -2.61 5.85 -9.69
N ASP A 40 -2.46 5.02 -8.66
CA ASP A 40 -2.43 5.48 -7.30
C ASP A 40 -1.04 6.05 -6.97
N ASN A 41 -0.99 7.38 -6.93
CA ASN A 41 0.10 8.20 -6.37
C ASN A 41 0.47 7.83 -4.91
N SER A 42 -0.23 6.88 -4.30
CA SER A 42 -0.03 6.30 -2.97
C SER A 42 1.21 5.42 -2.84
N SER A 43 1.93 5.13 -3.92
CA SER A 43 3.24 4.47 -3.86
C SER A 43 4.39 5.42 -3.49
N ALA A 44 4.09 6.69 -3.18
CA ALA A 44 5.05 7.57 -2.50
C ALA A 44 5.68 6.79 -1.34
N PRO A 45 7.02 6.76 -1.24
CA PRO A 45 7.66 6.10 -0.11
C PRO A 45 7.03 6.67 1.16
N ALA A 46 6.66 5.80 2.10
CA ALA A 46 6.17 6.25 3.40
C ALA A 46 7.11 7.37 3.88
N PRO A 47 6.59 8.53 4.32
CA PRO A 47 7.46 9.58 4.83
C PRO A 47 8.37 8.93 5.88
N PRO A 48 9.69 9.12 5.82
CA PRO A 48 10.57 8.52 6.80
C PRO A 48 10.11 9.00 8.17
N THR A 49 9.57 8.09 8.98
CA THR A 49 9.34 8.32 10.41
C THR A 49 10.71 8.34 11.08
N ALA A 50 11.47 9.40 10.85
CA ALA A 50 12.79 9.62 11.43
C ALA A 50 12.98 11.12 11.65
N GLY A 51 12.56 11.61 12.82
CA GLY A 51 12.78 13.00 13.19
C GLY A 51 11.92 13.42 14.37
N LEU A 52 12.34 12.99 15.55
CA LEU A 52 11.89 13.50 16.84
C LEU A 52 11.75 15.04 16.87
N MET A 53 10.74 15.51 17.62
CA MET A 53 10.66 16.81 18.30
C MET A 53 10.33 18.08 17.47
N GLN A 54 9.05 18.48 17.48
CA GLN A 54 8.65 19.89 17.44
C GLN A 54 8.21 20.37 18.85
N ALA A 55 8.88 19.87 19.89
CA ALA A 55 8.64 20.24 21.29
C ALA A 55 9.01 21.71 21.63
N THR A 56 9.41 22.51 20.64
CA THR A 56 9.79 23.92 20.83
C THR A 56 8.64 24.89 20.52
N ILE A 57 7.66 24.51 19.69
CA ILE A 57 6.65 25.48 19.21
C ILE A 57 5.58 25.76 20.28
N TYR A 58 5.30 24.81 21.18
CA TYR A 58 4.28 24.98 22.23
C TYR A 58 4.78 25.66 23.53
N ARG A 59 6.04 26.10 23.61
CA ARG A 59 6.60 26.72 24.85
C ARG A 59 6.76 28.24 24.79
N ILE A 60 6.24 28.89 23.75
CA ILE A 60 6.36 30.35 23.54
C ILE A 60 5.02 31.09 23.57
N TRP A 61 3.90 30.39 23.81
CA TRP A 61 2.67 31.01 24.28
C TRP A 61 2.71 31.10 25.82
N SER A 62 3.40 32.12 26.31
CA SER A 62 3.31 32.70 27.66
C SER A 62 3.14 34.21 27.50
#